data_AF-A0A4Y7J490-F1
#
_entry.id   AF-A0A4Y7J490-F1
#
_cell.length_a   1.000
_cell.length_b   1.000
_cell.length_c   1.000
_cell.angle_alpha   90.00
_cell.angle_beta   90.00
_cell.angle_gamma   90.00
#
_symmetry.space_group_name_H-M   'P 1'
#
loop_
_entity.id
_entity.type
_entity.pdbx_description
1 polymer ?
#
loop_
_entity_poly.entity_id
_entity_poly.type
_entity_poly.pdbx_seq_one_letter_code
_entity_poly.pdbx_strand_id
1 'polypeptide(L)'
;MMNKRSIYIWGISILCFLVLMIVTPTYPQDQDYHNFADQRTFLGIPNMLNVVSNFPFLIVGLIGLVLCHHGNYFRLSLQGELWGWTCFFVGVAAVGFGSSYYHLKPNDATLVWDRLPMTVAFTSIVAIFIIERVDEKKGTISIIPLVMVGIISILYWRYFDDLRPYGVVQFVPLIAIPAMAILLPPMYTHSTYWLWAAGFYLLAKVEEQEDKVIYGWTHHIVSGHTLKHLCAAMVPVFLALMLAKREIEPQRYSSKTFHCDHSFQI
;
A
#
# COMPACT_ATOMS: atom_id res chain seq x y z
N MET A 1 -3.33 15.58 -24.23
CA MET A 1 -2.72 16.79 -23.61
C MET A 1 -3.16 16.86 -22.16
N MET A 2 -2.22 17.03 -21.21
CA MET A 2 -2.57 17.22 -19.79
C MET A 2 -3.33 18.53 -19.63
N ASN A 3 -4.46 18.51 -18.93
CA ASN A 3 -5.19 19.74 -18.58
C ASN A 3 -4.28 20.64 -17.71
N LYS A 4 -4.33 21.96 -17.89
CA LYS A 4 -3.57 22.97 -17.13
C LYS A 4 -3.60 22.71 -15.63
N ARG A 5 -4.76 22.32 -15.08
CA ARG A 5 -4.91 21.95 -13.65
C ARG A 5 -4.00 20.78 -13.24
N SER A 6 -3.88 19.75 -14.07
CA SER A 6 -2.99 18.61 -13.78
C SER A 6 -1.52 19.04 -13.82
N ILE A 7 -1.14 19.93 -14.74
CA ILE A 7 0.23 20.47 -14.81
C ILE A 7 0.58 21.22 -13.52
N TYR A 8 -0.31 22.08 -13.02
CA TYR A 8 -0.10 22.79 -11.75
C TYR A 8 0.03 21.83 -10.57
N ILE A 9 -0.83 20.80 -10.48
CA ILE A 9 -0.75 19.81 -9.39
C ILE A 9 0.60 19.09 -9.40
N TRP A 10 1.04 18.61 -10.56
CA TRP A 10 2.35 17.95 -10.69
C TRP A 10 3.50 18.90 -10.36
N GLY A 11 3.46 20.14 -10.85
CA GLY A 11 4.47 21.16 -10.56
C GLY A 11 4.57 21.48 -9.08
N ILE A 12 3.43 21.66 -8.40
CA ILE A 12 3.38 21.90 -6.95
C ILE A 12 3.89 20.67 -6.18
N SER A 13 3.46 19.45 -6.53
CA SER A 13 3.94 18.24 -5.86
C SER A 13 5.46 18.06 -5.98
N ILE A 14 6.02 18.32 -7.16
CA ILE A 14 7.48 18.28 -7.37
C ILE A 14 8.17 19.36 -6.56
N LEU A 15 7.65 20.60 -6.58
CA LEU A 15 8.21 21.69 -5.79
C LEU A 15 8.19 21.37 -4.28
N CYS A 16 7.07 20.89 -3.75
CA CYS A 16 6.96 20.48 -2.35
C CYS A 16 7.96 19.37 -2.01
N PHE A 17 8.12 18.38 -2.89
CA PHE A 17 9.11 17.32 -2.70
C PHE A 17 10.54 17.86 -2.70
N LEU A 18 10.89 18.75 -3.63
CA LEU A 18 12.22 19.38 -3.68
C LEU A 18 12.48 20.24 -2.44
N VAL A 19 11.50 21.02 -1.99
CA VAL A 19 11.58 21.80 -0.75
C VAL A 19 11.80 20.87 0.44
N LEU A 20 11.08 19.75 0.54
CA LEU A 20 11.30 18.73 1.58
C LEU A 20 12.75 18.21 1.54
N MET A 21 13.26 17.89 0.36
CA MET A 21 14.63 17.36 0.21
C MET A 21 15.73 18.38 0.54
N ILE A 22 15.48 19.68 0.32
CA ILE A 22 16.45 20.76 0.57
C ILE A 22 16.40 21.24 2.03
N VAL A 23 15.19 21.38 2.60
CA VAL A 23 14.99 22.04 3.89
C VAL A 23 15.17 21.08 5.06
N THR A 24 14.80 19.81 4.92
CA THR A 24 15.00 18.84 6.00
C THR A 24 16.40 18.21 5.90
N PRO A 25 17.03 17.84 7.03
CA PRO A 25 18.23 17.02 6.99
C PRO A 25 17.94 15.65 6.36
N THR A 26 18.98 15.00 5.85
CA THR A 26 18.93 13.59 5.45
C THR A 26 18.49 12.74 6.63
N TYR A 27 17.64 11.74 6.38
CA TYR A 27 17.16 10.85 7.44
C TYR A 27 17.74 9.43 7.22
N PRO A 28 18.87 9.10 7.87
CA PRO A 28 19.52 7.81 7.68
C PRO A 28 18.74 6.66 8.29
N GLN A 29 19.08 5.43 7.88
CA GLN A 29 18.51 4.25 8.50
C GLN A 29 19.04 4.06 9.92
N ASP A 30 18.16 4.26 10.89
CA ASP A 30 18.44 3.90 12.27
C ASP A 30 18.74 2.40 12.36
N GLN A 31 19.90 2.05 12.93
CA GLN A 31 20.34 0.66 13.07
C GLN A 31 19.60 -0.06 14.20
N ASP A 32 19.05 0.68 15.18
CA ASP A 32 18.18 0.10 16.20
C ASP A 32 16.85 -0.41 15.61
N TYR A 33 16.50 -0.02 14.38
CA TYR A 33 15.38 -0.58 13.63
C TYR A 33 15.50 -2.10 13.41
N HIS A 34 16.71 -2.65 13.44
CA HIS A 34 16.95 -4.09 13.33
C HIS A 34 16.83 -4.84 14.65
N ASN A 35 16.75 -4.13 15.77
CA ASN A 35 16.81 -4.67 17.12
C ASN A 35 15.40 -4.96 17.67
N PHE A 36 14.79 -6.04 17.19
CA PHE A 36 13.46 -6.48 17.60
C PHE A 36 13.40 -6.90 19.07
N ALA A 37 12.23 -6.75 19.69
CA ALA A 37 11.98 -7.18 21.06
C ALA A 37 12.05 -8.70 21.21
N ASP A 38 11.39 -9.44 20.31
CA ASP A 38 11.46 -10.91 20.28
C ASP A 38 12.53 -11.40 19.33
N GLN A 39 13.63 -11.88 19.90
CA GLN A 39 14.75 -12.47 19.16
C GLN A 39 14.87 -13.99 19.36
N ARG A 40 13.83 -14.62 19.92
CA ARG A 40 13.89 -16.04 20.27
C ARG A 40 14.00 -16.91 19.02
N THR A 41 14.81 -17.96 19.16
CA THR A 41 14.97 -19.01 18.16
C THR A 41 14.10 -20.19 18.51
N PHE A 42 13.21 -20.59 17.59
CA PHE A 42 12.43 -21.81 17.71
C PHE A 42 12.68 -22.68 16.48
N LEU A 43 12.81 -24.01 16.66
CA LEU A 43 13.06 -24.96 15.57
C LEU A 43 14.28 -24.60 14.68
N GLY A 44 15.28 -23.91 15.24
CA GLY A 44 16.46 -23.44 14.51
C GLY A 44 16.26 -22.16 13.68
N ILE A 45 15.08 -21.54 13.75
CA ILE A 45 14.76 -20.30 13.02
C ILE A 45 14.90 -19.11 13.98
N PRO A 46 15.84 -18.17 13.74
CA PRO A 46 15.97 -16.95 14.54
C PRO A 46 14.78 -16.01 14.30
N ASN A 47 14.41 -15.22 15.32
CA ASN A 47 13.27 -14.29 15.27
C ASN A 47 11.98 -14.96 14.75
N MET A 48 11.76 -16.23 15.11
CA MET A 48 10.76 -17.11 14.44
C MET A 48 9.38 -16.49 14.32
N LEU A 49 8.88 -15.82 15.36
CA LEU A 49 7.54 -15.22 15.33
C LEU A 49 7.47 -14.06 14.32
N ASN A 50 8.54 -13.26 14.18
CA ASN A 50 8.62 -12.23 13.15
C ASN A 50 8.73 -12.81 11.74
N VAL A 51 9.35 -14.00 11.58
CA VAL A 51 9.41 -14.70 10.29
C VAL A 51 8.05 -15.28 9.91
N VAL A 52 7.43 -16.09 10.78
CA VAL A 52 6.20 -16.82 10.45
C VAL A 52 4.98 -15.93 10.36
N SER A 53 4.93 -14.82 11.11
CA SER A 53 3.84 -13.85 11.02
C SER A 53 3.73 -13.14 9.66
N ASN A 54 4.70 -13.33 8.76
CA ASN A 54 4.62 -12.86 7.38
C ASN A 54 3.89 -13.83 6.43
N PHE A 55 3.66 -15.08 6.83
CA PHE A 55 2.98 -16.09 6.01
C PHE A 55 1.56 -15.68 5.56
N PRO A 56 0.75 -14.97 6.38
CA PRO A 56 -0.55 -14.45 5.94
C PRO A 56 -0.47 -13.54 4.71
N PHE A 57 0.56 -12.71 4.56
CA PHE A 57 0.74 -11.91 3.34
C PHE A 57 0.87 -12.78 2.10
N LEU A 58 1.65 -13.86 2.18
CA LEU A 58 1.82 -14.79 1.06
C LEU A 58 0.49 -15.44 0.68
N ILE A 59 -0.26 -15.95 1.67
CA ILE A 59 -1.55 -16.59 1.43
C ILE A 59 -2.53 -15.62 0.74
N VAL A 60 -2.71 -14.44 1.32
CA VAL A 60 -3.70 -13.47 0.83
C VAL A 60 -3.27 -12.89 -0.52
N GLY A 61 -1.97 -12.66 -0.71
CA GLY A 61 -1.38 -12.25 -1.98
C GLY A 61 -1.67 -13.25 -3.10
N LEU A 62 -1.42 -14.54 -2.87
CA LEU A 62 -1.68 -15.59 -3.87
C LEU A 62 -3.18 -15.78 -4.15
N ILE A 63 -4.01 -15.81 -3.11
CA ILE A 63 -5.48 -15.90 -3.28
C ILE A 63 -5.99 -14.72 -4.10
N GLY A 64 -5.59 -13.49 -3.74
CA GLY A 64 -5.98 -12.28 -4.47
C GLY A 64 -5.53 -12.33 -5.93
N LEU A 65 -4.30 -12.78 -6.19
CA LEU A 65 -3.77 -12.91 -7.55
C LEU A 65 -4.60 -13.89 -8.39
N VAL A 66 -4.94 -15.06 -7.83
CA VAL A 66 -5.79 -16.05 -8.51
C VAL A 66 -7.17 -15.46 -8.79
N LEU A 67 -7.79 -14.82 -7.81
CA LEU A 67 -9.14 -14.25 -7.94
C LEU A 67 -9.21 -13.05 -8.88
N CYS A 68 -8.12 -12.28 -9.05
CA CYS A 68 -8.02 -11.24 -10.07
C CYS A 68 -8.17 -11.79 -11.50
N HIS A 69 -7.67 -12.99 -11.75
CA HIS A 69 -7.63 -13.60 -13.09
C HIS A 69 -8.68 -14.70 -13.30
N HIS A 70 -9.31 -15.21 -12.23
CA HIS A 70 -10.28 -16.28 -12.31
C HIS A 70 -11.70 -15.74 -12.55
N GLY A 71 -12.26 -15.99 -13.74
CA GLY A 71 -13.69 -15.82 -14.02
C GLY A 71 -14.25 -14.41 -13.75
N ASN A 72 -13.40 -13.38 -13.76
CA ASN A 72 -13.70 -12.01 -13.31
C ASN A 72 -14.37 -11.95 -11.92
N TYR A 73 -13.93 -12.79 -10.98
CA TYR A 73 -14.53 -12.92 -9.64
C TYR A 73 -14.59 -11.59 -8.88
N PHE A 74 -13.53 -10.77 -8.96
CA PHE A 74 -13.46 -9.44 -8.36
C PHE A 74 -14.21 -8.34 -9.12
N ARG A 75 -14.95 -8.70 -10.18
CA ARG A 75 -15.77 -7.78 -10.97
C ARG A 75 -14.95 -6.56 -11.40
N LEU A 76 -13.73 -6.81 -11.88
CA LEU A 76 -12.86 -5.78 -12.44
C LEU A 76 -13.44 -5.40 -13.80
N SER A 77 -13.73 -4.11 -13.99
CA SER A 77 -14.41 -3.62 -15.20
C SER A 77 -13.45 -2.93 -16.15
N LEU A 78 -12.30 -2.46 -15.65
CA LEU A 78 -11.31 -1.70 -16.42
C LEU A 78 -9.98 -2.46 -16.47
N GLN A 79 -9.30 -2.40 -17.61
CA GLN A 79 -7.99 -3.04 -17.79
C GLN A 79 -6.94 -2.52 -16.79
N GLY A 80 -7.00 -1.22 -16.47
CA GLY A 80 -6.13 -0.62 -15.46
C GLY A 80 -6.38 -1.13 -14.05
N GLU A 81 -7.62 -1.48 -13.70
CA GLU A 81 -7.91 -2.12 -12.41
C GLU A 81 -7.23 -3.49 -12.35
N LEU A 82 -7.34 -4.30 -13.40
CA LEU A 82 -6.68 -5.61 -13.46
C LEU A 82 -5.18 -5.46 -13.26
N TRP A 83 -4.52 -4.57 -14.01
CA TRP A 83 -3.08 -4.34 -13.85
C TRP A 83 -2.72 -3.85 -12.46
N GLY A 84 -3.44 -2.87 -11.93
CA GLY A 84 -3.18 -2.31 -10.60
C GLY A 84 -3.35 -3.34 -9.49
N TRP A 85 -4.44 -4.12 -9.51
CA TRP A 85 -4.71 -5.15 -8.51
C TRP A 85 -3.75 -6.34 -8.63
N THR A 86 -3.38 -6.74 -9.85
CA THR A 86 -2.32 -7.74 -10.06
C THR A 86 -1.00 -7.25 -9.45
N CYS A 87 -0.56 -6.02 -9.75
CA CYS A 87 0.67 -5.46 -9.15
C CYS A 87 0.58 -5.40 -7.61
N PHE A 88 -0.57 -5.02 -7.06
CA PHE A 88 -0.80 -5.00 -5.62
C PHE A 88 -0.63 -6.39 -4.99
N PHE A 89 -1.33 -7.40 -5.51
CA PHE A 89 -1.29 -8.76 -4.94
C PHE A 89 0.05 -9.46 -5.18
N VAL A 90 0.75 -9.18 -6.29
CA VAL A 90 2.15 -9.61 -6.47
C VAL A 90 3.04 -8.98 -5.40
N GLY A 91 2.91 -7.67 -5.17
CA GLY A 91 3.63 -6.96 -4.11
C GLY A 91 3.37 -7.59 -2.73
N VAL A 92 2.11 -7.81 -2.38
CA VAL A 92 1.71 -8.45 -1.11
C VAL A 92 2.29 -9.86 -0.97
N ALA A 93 2.19 -10.70 -1.99
CA ALA A 93 2.79 -12.04 -1.95
C ALA A 93 4.31 -11.98 -1.77
N ALA A 94 4.98 -11.03 -2.46
CA ALA A 94 6.41 -10.82 -2.36
C ALA A 94 6.84 -10.25 -1.00
N VAL A 95 6.00 -9.45 -0.30
CA VAL A 95 6.25 -9.03 1.09
C VAL A 95 6.39 -10.25 1.99
N GLY A 96 5.55 -11.28 1.82
CA GLY A 96 5.65 -12.52 2.58
C GLY A 96 7.05 -13.15 2.54
N PHE A 97 7.67 -13.20 1.36
CA PHE A 97 9.04 -13.70 1.21
C PHE A 97 10.12 -12.71 1.67
N GLY A 98 10.03 -11.47 1.21
CA GLY A 98 11.02 -10.43 1.46
C GLY A 98 11.14 -10.07 2.94
N SER A 99 10.01 -9.93 3.61
CA SER A 99 9.94 -9.66 5.04
C SER A 99 10.43 -10.84 5.87
N SER A 100 10.05 -12.07 5.50
CA SER A 100 10.59 -13.28 6.14
C SER A 100 12.12 -13.34 6.02
N TYR A 101 12.67 -13.04 4.84
CA TYR A 101 14.12 -13.03 4.62
C TYR A 101 14.83 -11.96 5.46
N TYR A 102 14.25 -10.76 5.55
CA TYR A 102 14.72 -9.71 6.44
C TYR A 102 14.75 -10.17 7.90
N HIS A 103 13.67 -10.78 8.40
CA HIS A 103 13.59 -11.23 9.78
C HIS A 103 14.50 -12.41 10.12
N LEU A 104 14.81 -13.27 9.14
CA LEU A 104 15.81 -14.33 9.32
C LEU A 104 17.21 -13.78 9.56
N LYS A 105 17.56 -12.65 8.92
CA LYS A 105 18.87 -12.02 9.05
C LYS A 105 18.74 -10.49 8.96
N PRO A 106 18.36 -9.82 10.06
CA PRO A 106 18.07 -8.38 10.04
C PRO A 106 19.32 -7.55 9.71
N ASN A 107 19.26 -6.75 8.65
CA ASN A 107 20.22 -5.70 8.29
C ASN A 107 19.65 -4.88 7.11
N ASP A 108 20.31 -3.79 6.75
CA ASP A 108 19.89 -2.93 5.64
C ASP A 108 19.77 -3.65 4.29
N ALA A 109 20.69 -4.60 4.00
CA ALA A 109 20.69 -5.29 2.72
C ALA A 109 19.50 -6.25 2.59
N THR A 110 19.10 -6.91 3.68
CA THR A 110 17.92 -7.76 3.69
C THR A 110 16.63 -6.95 3.80
N LEU A 111 16.66 -5.78 4.45
CA LEU A 111 15.53 -4.84 4.55
C LEU A 111 15.09 -4.26 3.20
N VAL A 112 15.99 -4.19 2.20
CA VAL A 112 15.61 -3.85 0.81
C VAL A 112 14.53 -4.81 0.30
N TRP A 113 14.66 -6.11 0.59
CA TRP A 113 13.72 -7.12 0.12
C TRP A 113 12.37 -7.07 0.82
N ASP A 114 12.31 -6.55 2.04
CA ASP A 114 11.06 -6.26 2.74
C ASP A 114 10.36 -5.02 2.17
N ARG A 115 11.11 -3.92 2.01
CA ARG A 115 10.54 -2.63 1.58
C ARG A 115 10.17 -2.55 0.12
N LEU A 116 10.97 -3.15 -0.77
CA LEU A 116 10.72 -3.12 -2.21
C LEU A 116 9.30 -3.61 -2.57
N PRO A 117 8.87 -4.83 -2.19
CA PRO A 117 7.52 -5.30 -2.49
C PRO A 117 6.43 -4.49 -1.78
N MET A 118 6.68 -3.95 -0.58
CA MET A 118 5.76 -3.01 0.07
C MET A 118 5.52 -1.76 -0.78
N THR A 119 6.59 -1.15 -1.34
CA THR A 119 6.43 0.05 -2.18
C THR A 119 5.65 -0.24 -3.46
N VAL A 120 5.85 -1.41 -4.07
CA VAL A 120 5.04 -1.85 -5.22
C VAL A 120 3.57 -1.94 -4.83
N ALA A 121 3.24 -2.51 -3.68
CA ALA A 121 1.86 -2.61 -3.20
C ALA A 121 1.23 -1.23 -2.95
N PHE A 122 1.91 -0.34 -2.21
CA PHE A 122 1.37 0.99 -1.90
C PHE A 122 1.15 1.85 -3.15
N THR A 123 2.13 1.88 -4.05
CA THR A 123 2.04 2.67 -5.28
C THR A 123 0.98 2.12 -6.24
N SER A 124 0.79 0.79 -6.27
CA SER A 124 -0.31 0.16 -7.02
C SER A 124 -1.69 0.55 -6.48
N ILE A 125 -1.87 0.57 -5.16
CA ILE A 125 -3.13 1.03 -4.55
C ILE A 125 -3.40 2.49 -4.90
N VAL A 126 -2.39 3.37 -4.85
CA VAL A 126 -2.58 4.79 -5.23
C VAL A 126 -3.06 4.89 -6.68
N ALA A 127 -2.46 4.12 -7.59
CA ALA A 127 -2.89 4.10 -8.99
C ALA A 127 -4.34 3.62 -9.13
N ILE A 128 -4.74 2.53 -8.45
CA ILE A 128 -6.12 2.05 -8.41
C ILE A 128 -7.06 3.14 -7.88
N PHE A 129 -6.68 3.85 -6.83
CA PHE A 129 -7.50 4.92 -6.27
C PHE A 129 -7.74 6.04 -7.28
N ILE A 130 -6.72 6.40 -8.07
CA ILE A 130 -6.85 7.38 -9.15
C ILE A 130 -7.81 6.86 -10.23
N ILE A 131 -7.74 5.57 -10.59
CA ILE A 131 -8.66 4.94 -11.55
C ILE A 131 -10.11 5.05 -11.05
N GLU A 132 -10.35 4.64 -9.80
CA GLU A 132 -11.70 4.53 -9.26
C GLU A 132 -12.33 5.90 -8.93
N ARG A 133 -11.54 6.85 -8.40
CA ARG A 133 -12.05 8.11 -7.84
C ARG A 133 -11.83 9.34 -8.72
N VAL A 134 -10.83 9.33 -9.61
CA VAL A 134 -10.43 10.52 -10.36
C VAL A 134 -10.69 10.35 -11.84
N ASP A 135 -9.96 9.44 -12.50
CA ASP A 135 -10.01 9.24 -13.94
C ASP A 135 -9.33 7.91 -14.31
N GLU A 136 -10.06 7.06 -15.04
CA GLU A 136 -9.60 5.74 -15.49
C GLU A 136 -8.29 5.82 -16.28
N LYS A 137 -8.23 6.71 -17.28
CA LYS A 137 -7.11 6.77 -18.22
C LYS A 137 -5.85 7.28 -17.53
N LYS A 138 -5.97 8.35 -16.74
CA LYS A 138 -4.84 8.88 -15.96
C LYS A 138 -4.37 7.87 -14.92
N GLY A 139 -5.29 7.20 -14.23
CA GLY A 139 -4.96 6.18 -13.26
C GLY A 139 -4.20 5.00 -13.88
N THR A 140 -4.68 4.49 -15.01
CA THR A 140 -4.03 3.39 -15.74
C THR A 140 -2.61 3.77 -16.20
N ILE A 141 -2.45 4.97 -16.78
CA ILE A 141 -1.14 5.48 -17.21
C ILE A 141 -0.20 5.70 -16.00
N SER A 142 -0.75 5.98 -14.82
CA SER A 142 0.03 6.25 -13.61
C SER A 142 0.62 5.01 -12.94
N ILE A 143 0.17 3.79 -13.27
CA ILE A 143 0.63 2.55 -12.63
C ILE A 143 2.16 2.40 -12.76
N ILE A 144 2.68 2.43 -13.99
CA ILE A 144 4.11 2.26 -14.26
C ILE A 144 4.95 3.34 -13.56
N PRO A 145 4.70 4.66 -13.74
CA PRO A 145 5.53 5.67 -13.10
C PRO A 145 5.44 5.64 -11.57
N LEU A 146 4.27 5.35 -10.98
CA LEU A 146 4.15 5.24 -9.52
C LEU A 146 4.93 4.03 -8.98
N VAL A 147 4.85 2.87 -9.62
CA VAL A 147 5.65 1.70 -9.24
C VAL A 147 7.14 1.99 -9.36
N MET A 148 7.58 2.67 -10.44
CA MET A 148 8.97 3.10 -10.59
C MET A 148 9.40 4.06 -9.49
N VAL A 149 8.56 5.01 -9.08
CA VAL A 149 8.84 5.88 -7.93
C VAL A 149 9.05 5.06 -6.65
N GLY A 150 8.22 4.03 -6.43
CA GLY A 150 8.40 3.09 -5.32
C GLY A 150 9.77 2.41 -5.34
N ILE A 151 10.12 1.78 -6.47
CA ILE A 151 11.41 1.09 -6.65
C ILE A 151 12.59 2.05 -6.46
N ILE A 152 12.56 3.20 -7.14
CA ILE A 152 13.61 4.21 -7.08
C ILE A 152 13.77 4.73 -5.65
N SER A 153 12.69 4.88 -4.88
CA SER A 153 12.79 5.33 -3.48
C SER A 153 13.62 4.38 -2.61
N ILE A 154 13.53 3.06 -2.85
CA ILE A 154 14.32 2.05 -2.12
C ILE A 154 15.76 2.02 -2.60
N LEU A 155 15.99 2.11 -3.91
CA LEU A 155 17.35 2.17 -4.47
C LEU A 155 18.08 3.43 -4.00
N TYR A 156 17.37 4.57 -3.95
CA TYR A 156 17.87 5.82 -3.44
C TYR A 156 18.26 5.69 -1.97
N TRP A 157 17.35 5.19 -1.13
CA TRP A 157 17.65 4.92 0.28
C TRP A 157 18.89 4.02 0.42
N ARG A 158 18.96 2.92 -0.34
CA ARG A 158 20.07 1.97 -0.24
C ARG A 158 21.43 2.58 -0.62
N TYR A 159 21.46 3.52 -1.56
CA TYR A 159 22.69 4.12 -2.06
C TYR A 159 23.13 5.35 -1.27
N PHE A 160 22.17 6.21 -0.88
CA PHE A 160 22.43 7.49 -0.22
C PHE A 160 22.19 7.47 1.29
N ASP A 161 21.70 6.36 1.84
CA ASP A 161 21.26 6.23 3.24
C ASP A 161 20.31 7.37 3.65
N ASP A 162 19.25 7.54 2.86
CA ASP A 162 18.25 8.58 3.10
C ASP A 162 16.84 8.06 2.81
N LEU A 163 16.05 7.96 3.88
CA LEU A 163 14.70 7.38 3.87
C LEU A 163 13.63 8.34 3.39
N ARG A 164 13.91 9.64 3.24
CA ARG A 164 12.88 10.64 2.95
C ARG A 164 12.00 10.30 1.73
N PRO A 165 12.55 9.88 0.56
CA PRO A 165 11.71 9.49 -0.57
C PRO A 165 10.84 8.27 -0.26
N TYR A 166 11.37 7.27 0.46
CA TYR A 166 10.61 6.11 0.89
C TYR A 166 9.49 6.49 1.88
N GLY A 167 9.78 7.39 2.82
CA GLY A 167 8.81 7.93 3.77
C GLY A 167 7.63 8.60 3.07
N VAL A 168 7.88 9.34 1.99
CA VAL A 168 6.80 9.90 1.15
C VAL A 168 5.94 8.78 0.54
N VAL A 169 6.57 7.76 -0.05
CA VAL A 169 5.85 6.61 -0.63
C VAL A 169 5.04 5.83 0.41
N GLN A 170 5.53 5.75 1.65
CA GLN A 170 4.89 5.01 2.73
C GLN A 170 3.75 5.79 3.39
N PHE A 171 3.96 7.07 3.73
CA PHE A 171 3.04 7.83 4.58
C PHE A 171 2.05 8.70 3.80
N VAL A 172 2.38 9.16 2.57
CA VAL A 172 1.41 9.93 1.78
C VAL A 172 0.15 9.11 1.47
N PRO A 173 0.21 7.84 1.05
CA PRO A 173 -0.98 7.03 0.82
C PRO A 173 -1.86 6.88 2.07
N LEU A 174 -1.26 6.80 3.26
CA LEU A 174 -1.98 6.67 4.53
C LEU A 174 -2.91 7.85 4.80
N ILE A 175 -2.58 9.05 4.32
CA ILE A 175 -3.40 10.25 4.45
C ILE A 175 -4.29 10.42 3.21
N ALA A 176 -3.70 10.26 2.03
CA ALA A 176 -4.37 10.53 0.76
C ALA A 176 -5.54 9.57 0.51
N ILE A 177 -5.39 8.28 0.81
CA ILE A 177 -6.43 7.27 0.56
C ILE A 177 -7.68 7.54 1.41
N PRO A 178 -7.60 7.69 2.76
CA PRO A 178 -8.78 8.04 3.56
C PRO A 178 -9.39 9.38 3.16
N ALA A 179 -8.57 10.41 2.91
CA ALA A 179 -9.06 11.72 2.50
C ALA A 179 -9.84 11.63 1.18
N MET A 180 -9.30 10.96 0.17
CA MET A 180 -9.99 10.73 -1.11
C MET A 180 -11.22 9.83 -0.94
N ALA A 181 -11.17 8.81 -0.06
CA ALA A 181 -12.29 7.91 0.19
C ALA A 181 -13.52 8.66 0.72
N ILE A 182 -13.30 9.68 1.55
CA ILE A 182 -14.32 10.53 2.16
C ILE A 182 -14.77 11.65 1.22
N LEU A 183 -13.82 12.31 0.54
CA LEU A 183 -14.09 13.54 -0.23
C LEU A 183 -14.54 13.28 -1.66
N LEU A 184 -14.20 12.13 -2.25
CA LEU A 184 -14.50 11.82 -3.66
C LEU A 184 -15.56 10.72 -3.77
N PRO A 185 -16.57 10.89 -4.65
CA PRO A 185 -17.61 9.88 -4.82
C PRO A 185 -17.00 8.55 -5.30
N PRO A 186 -17.38 7.41 -4.69
CA PRO A 186 -16.85 6.11 -5.09
C PRO A 186 -17.43 5.64 -6.43
N MET A 187 -16.65 4.87 -7.19
CA MET A 187 -17.15 4.15 -8.36
C MET A 187 -17.96 2.90 -7.99
N TYR A 188 -17.60 2.29 -6.87
CA TYR A 188 -18.13 1.01 -6.40
C TYR A 188 -18.67 1.12 -4.98
N THR A 189 -19.63 0.25 -4.67
CA THR A 189 -20.13 0.05 -3.31
C THR A 189 -19.02 -0.44 -2.37
N HIS A 190 -19.31 -0.49 -1.06
CA HIS A 190 -18.38 -0.99 -0.04
C HIS A 190 -17.07 -0.19 0.11
N SER A 191 -17.09 1.09 -0.27
CA SER A 191 -15.96 2.02 -0.07
C SER A 191 -15.48 2.12 1.39
N THR A 192 -16.30 1.77 2.38
CA THR A 192 -15.92 1.77 3.80
C THR A 192 -14.79 0.78 4.12
N TYR A 193 -14.58 -0.24 3.30
CA TYR A 193 -13.45 -1.18 3.46
C TYR A 193 -12.08 -0.51 3.30
N TRP A 194 -11.99 0.58 2.53
CA TRP A 194 -10.77 1.39 2.46
C TRP A 194 -10.41 2.03 3.80
N LEU A 195 -11.42 2.40 4.61
CA LEU A 195 -11.20 2.95 5.95
C LEU A 195 -10.75 1.86 6.93
N TRP A 196 -11.31 0.65 6.83
CA TRP A 196 -10.84 -0.50 7.60
C TRP A 196 -9.39 -0.85 7.26
N ALA A 197 -9.04 -0.91 5.98
CA ALA A 197 -7.68 -1.11 5.52
C ALA A 197 -6.72 -0.04 6.08
N ALA A 198 -7.09 1.24 6.03
CA ALA A 198 -6.29 2.32 6.61
C ALA A 198 -6.14 2.19 8.14
N GLY A 199 -7.21 1.83 8.84
CA GLY A 199 -7.20 1.63 10.29
C GLY A 199 -6.26 0.49 10.73
N PHE A 200 -6.30 -0.64 10.05
CA PHE A 200 -5.39 -1.77 10.32
C PHE A 200 -3.93 -1.45 9.99
N TYR A 201 -3.68 -0.68 8.93
CA TYR A 201 -2.33 -0.22 8.62
C TYR A 201 -1.80 0.74 9.69
N LEU A 202 -2.64 1.68 10.15
CA LEU A 202 -2.28 2.59 11.23
C LEU A 202 -2.00 1.83 12.53
N LEU A 203 -2.83 0.84 12.86
CA LEU A 203 -2.63 -0.04 14.02
C LEU A 203 -1.28 -0.77 13.93
N ALA A 204 -0.96 -1.35 12.76
CA ALA A 204 0.33 -1.99 12.55
C ALA A 204 1.52 -1.02 12.75
N LYS A 205 1.37 0.27 12.40
CA LYS A 205 2.41 1.27 12.64
C LYS A 205 2.59 1.60 14.13
N VAL A 206 1.51 1.63 14.89
CA VAL A 206 1.59 1.77 16.36
C VAL A 206 2.26 0.54 16.97
N GLU A 207 1.88 -0.66 16.54
CA GLU A 207 2.47 -1.91 17.03
C GLU A 207 3.96 -2.03 16.70
N GLU A 208 4.39 -1.50 15.55
CA GLU A 208 5.81 -1.39 15.16
C GLU A 208 6.60 -0.49 16.10
N GLN A 209 6.04 0.67 16.47
CA GLN A 209 6.69 1.62 17.37
C GLN A 209 6.74 1.10 18.82
N GLU A 210 5.70 0.40 19.24
CA GLU A 210 5.54 -0.10 20.61
C GLU A 210 6.03 -1.56 20.78
N ASP A 211 6.92 -2.05 19.91
CA ASP A 211 7.34 -3.47 19.86
C ASP A 211 7.73 -4.04 21.24
N LYS A 212 8.63 -3.34 21.94
CA LYS A 212 9.14 -3.74 23.27
C LYS A 212 8.08 -3.60 24.36
N VAL A 213 7.24 -2.55 24.30
CA VAL A 213 6.18 -2.30 25.29
C VAL A 213 5.13 -3.40 25.22
N ILE A 214 4.66 -3.72 24.01
CA ILE A 214 3.71 -4.80 23.76
C ILE A 214 4.31 -6.14 24.18
N TYR A 215 5.57 -6.40 23.86
CA TYR A 215 6.24 -7.64 24.29
C TYR A 215 6.27 -7.80 25.82
N GLY A 216 6.48 -6.69 26.54
CA GLY A 216 6.36 -6.66 28.00
C GLY A 216 4.95 -6.99 28.48
N TRP A 217 3.93 -6.34 27.91
CA TRP A 217 2.52 -6.53 28.27
C TRP A 217 1.99 -7.92 27.98
N THR A 218 2.45 -8.58 26.91
CA THR A 218 2.07 -9.94 26.56
C THR A 218 2.85 -11.00 27.34
N HIS A 219 3.56 -10.62 28.42
CA HIS A 219 4.43 -11.52 29.17
C HIS A 219 5.45 -12.25 28.28
N HIS A 220 5.97 -11.55 27.28
CA HIS A 220 6.99 -12.04 26.36
C HIS A 220 6.50 -13.21 25.50
N ILE A 221 5.18 -13.35 25.31
CA ILE A 221 4.60 -14.38 24.45
C ILE A 221 4.65 -13.94 22.98
N VAL A 222 4.22 -12.70 22.68
CA VAL A 222 4.17 -12.13 21.32
C VAL A 222 4.59 -10.66 21.34
N SER A 223 5.47 -10.24 20.42
CA SER A 223 5.94 -8.85 20.35
C SER A 223 5.03 -7.96 19.50
N GLY A 224 5.14 -6.64 19.66
CA GLY A 224 4.39 -5.70 18.82
C GLY A 224 4.73 -5.86 17.34
N HIS A 225 5.98 -6.14 17.01
CA HIS A 225 6.42 -6.38 15.63
C HIS A 225 5.84 -7.67 15.04
N THR A 226 5.60 -8.72 15.85
CA THR A 226 4.85 -9.89 15.37
C THR A 226 3.39 -9.52 15.08
N LEU A 227 2.74 -8.75 15.97
CA LEU A 227 1.36 -8.30 15.78
C LEU A 227 1.22 -7.37 14.57
N LYS A 228 2.22 -6.51 14.34
CA LYS A 228 2.24 -5.59 13.20
C LYS A 228 2.06 -6.32 11.87
N HIS A 229 2.71 -7.47 11.69
CA HIS A 229 2.62 -8.23 10.45
C HIS A 229 1.20 -8.77 10.27
N LEU A 230 0.60 -9.29 11.35
CA LEU A 230 -0.76 -9.81 11.32
C LEU A 230 -1.78 -8.69 11.04
N CYS A 231 -1.65 -7.54 11.70
CA CYS A 231 -2.50 -6.38 11.46
C CYS A 231 -2.32 -5.81 10.06
N ALA A 232 -1.09 -5.65 9.58
CA ALA A 232 -0.83 -5.20 8.21
C ALA A 232 -1.31 -6.21 7.16
N ALA A 233 -1.30 -7.52 7.44
CA ALA A 233 -1.86 -8.54 6.55
C ALA A 233 -3.38 -8.48 6.45
N MET A 234 -4.07 -7.83 7.40
CA MET A 234 -5.51 -7.57 7.26
C MET A 234 -5.83 -6.55 6.17
N VAL A 235 -4.89 -5.68 5.80
CA VAL A 235 -5.07 -4.70 4.71
C VAL A 235 -5.47 -5.39 3.40
N PRO A 236 -4.68 -6.30 2.82
CA PRO A 236 -5.08 -7.01 1.60
C PRO A 236 -6.31 -7.91 1.80
N VAL A 237 -6.59 -8.39 3.02
CA VAL A 237 -7.82 -9.16 3.31
C VAL A 237 -9.07 -8.29 3.13
N PHE A 238 -9.10 -7.11 3.76
CA PHE A 238 -10.23 -6.19 3.61
C PHE A 238 -10.39 -5.73 2.16
N LEU A 239 -9.29 -5.47 1.45
CA LEU A 239 -9.37 -5.11 0.04
C LEU A 239 -9.87 -6.26 -0.84
N ALA A 240 -9.42 -7.50 -0.61
CA ALA A 240 -9.95 -8.68 -1.31
C ALA A 240 -11.45 -8.90 -1.03
N LEU A 241 -11.89 -8.73 0.23
CA LEU A 241 -13.31 -8.82 0.60
C LEU A 241 -14.15 -7.72 -0.05
N MET A 242 -13.62 -6.49 -0.11
CA MET A 242 -14.24 -5.39 -0.83
C MET A 242 -14.41 -5.76 -2.30
N LEU A 243 -13.36 -6.23 -2.96
CA LEU A 243 -13.39 -6.63 -4.36
C LEU A 243 -14.38 -7.77 -4.64
N ALA A 244 -14.50 -8.74 -3.74
CA ALA A 244 -15.44 -9.85 -3.88
C ALA A 244 -16.91 -9.41 -3.75
N LYS A 245 -17.19 -8.36 -2.96
CA LYS A 245 -18.55 -7.90 -2.63
C LYS A 245 -19.01 -6.67 -3.41
N ARG A 246 -18.09 -5.96 -4.05
CA ARG A 246 -18.39 -4.68 -4.68
C ARG A 246 -19.32 -4.80 -5.88
N GLU A 247 -20.08 -3.74 -6.09
CA GLU A 247 -20.96 -3.52 -7.24
C GLU A 247 -20.76 -2.09 -7.73
N ILE A 248 -21.14 -1.79 -8.96
CA ILE A 248 -21.08 -0.42 -9.49
C ILE A 248 -22.06 0.45 -8.69
N GLU A 249 -21.59 1.59 -8.18
CA GLU A 249 -22.41 2.51 -7.39
C GLU A 249 -23.50 3.16 -8.27
N PRO A 250 -24.80 3.01 -7.96
CA PRO A 250 -25.90 3.46 -8.83
C PRO A 250 -25.92 4.96 -9.10
N GLN A 251 -25.49 5.79 -8.16
CA GLN A 251 -25.54 7.26 -8.29
C GLN A 251 -24.70 7.80 -9.46
N ARG A 252 -23.62 7.10 -9.85
CA ARG A 252 -22.80 7.49 -11.00
C ARG A 252 -23.47 7.19 -12.35
N TYR A 253 -24.42 6.24 -12.38
CA TYR A 253 -25.23 5.94 -13.56
C TYR A 253 -26.02 7.18 -13.98
N SER A 254 -26.68 7.83 -13.01
CA SER A 254 -27.48 9.05 -13.22
C SER A 254 -26.64 10.22 -13.75
N SER A 255 -25.43 10.45 -13.22
CA SER A 255 -24.62 11.60 -13.64
C SER A 255 -24.10 11.53 -15.08
N LYS A 256 -23.97 10.32 -15.65
CA LYS A 256 -23.57 10.14 -17.06
C LYS A 256 -24.77 10.19 -18.02
N THR A 257 -25.95 9.76 -17.60
CA THR A 257 -27.17 9.87 -18.42
C THR A 257 -27.64 11.32 -18.54
N PHE A 258 -27.55 12.12 -17.47
CA PHE A 258 -27.93 13.54 -17.51
C PHE A 258 -27.03 14.43 -18.40
N HIS A 259 -25.86 13.95 -18.83
CA HIS A 259 -25.01 14.66 -19.80
C HIS A 259 -25.30 14.29 -21.27
N CYS A 260 -26.19 13.34 -21.54
CA CYS A 260 -26.56 12.96 -22.91
C CYS A 260 -27.92 13.55 -23.38
N ASP A 261 -28.76 14.07 -22.48
CA ASP A 261 -30.16 14.38 -22.80
C ASP A 261 -30.52 15.88 -22.96
N HIS A 262 -29.54 16.79 -23.08
CA HIS A 262 -29.83 18.23 -23.24
C HIS A 262 -29.44 18.87 -24.58
N SER A 263 -29.24 18.09 -25.65
CA SER A 263 -28.96 18.64 -26.99
C SER A 263 -30.08 18.50 -28.03
N PHE A 264 -31.30 18.12 -27.63
CA PHE A 264 -32.46 18.21 -28.52
C PHE A 264 -33.72 18.61 -27.75
N GLN A 265 -34.07 19.90 -27.79
CA GLN A 265 -35.45 20.36 -27.92
C GLN A 265 -35.51 21.88 -28.16
N ILE A 266 -35.94 22.21 -29.38
CA ILE A 266 -36.55 23.45 -29.92
C ILE A 266 -35.64 24.67 -30.07
#